data_AF-A0A1Y4PCP2-F1
#
_entry.id   AF-A0A1Y4PCP2-F1
#
_cell.length_a   1.000
_cell.length_b   1.000
_cell.length_c   1.000
_cell.angle_alpha   90.00
_cell.angle_beta   90.00
_cell.angle_gamma   90.00
#
_symmetry.space_group_name_H-M   'P 1'
#
loop_
_entity.id
_entity.type
_entity.pdbx_description
1 polymer ?
#
loop_
_entity_poly.entity_id
_entity_poly.type
_entity_poly.pdbx_seq_one_letter_code
_entity_poly.pdbx_strand_id
1 'polypeptide(L)'
;MKIVLVQPTAESPSFLKKDYWDVVDTENPLELCHFMENLSTMCCEYEFFDSFQDAKDYLCGINSTKHYKQMMWGKIDCLQSRAKTFNWAVA
;
A
#
# COMPACT_ATOMS: atom_id res chain seq x y z
N MET A 1 8.19 7.54 6.42
CA MET A 1 7.03 7.04 5.64
C MET A 1 7.46 5.99 4.63
N LYS A 2 6.68 4.92 4.47
CA LYS A 2 6.80 3.91 3.40
C LYS A 2 5.45 3.68 2.72
N ILE A 3 5.49 3.27 1.46
CA ILE A 3 4.31 2.86 0.69
C ILE A 3 4.16 1.34 0.87
N VAL A 4 2.94 0.87 1.10
CA VAL A 4 2.68 -0.56 1.34
C VAL A 4 1.67 -1.07 0.32
N LEU A 5 1.98 -2.15 -0.37
CA LEU A 5 0.99 -2.97 -1.07
C LEU A 5 0.46 -4.00 -0.09
N VAL A 6 -0.85 -4.05 0.14
CA VAL A 6 -1.50 -5.05 0.98
C VAL A 6 -2.36 -5.97 0.11
N GLN A 7 -2.22 -7.27 0.31
CA GLN A 7 -2.85 -8.32 -0.50
C GLN A 7 -3.59 -9.31 0.42
N PRO A 8 -4.93 -9.27 0.44
CA PRO A 8 -5.71 -10.24 1.20
C PRO A 8 -5.51 -11.67 0.69
N THR A 9 -5.40 -12.64 1.61
CA THR A 9 -5.32 -14.07 1.31
C THR A 9 -6.70 -14.74 1.35
N ALA A 10 -6.72 -16.07 1.17
CA ALA A 10 -7.93 -16.86 1.35
C ALA A 10 -8.46 -16.86 2.80
N GLU A 11 -7.61 -16.64 3.80
CA GLU A 11 -8.02 -16.55 5.21
C GLU A 11 -8.43 -15.12 5.63
N SER A 12 -8.23 -14.11 4.78
CA SER A 12 -8.59 -12.74 5.11
C SER A 12 -10.10 -12.55 5.35
N PRO A 13 -10.48 -11.57 6.19
CA PRO A 13 -11.88 -11.22 6.40
C PRO A 13 -12.61 -10.93 5.08
N SER A 14 -13.85 -11.41 4.97
CA SER A 14 -14.62 -11.35 3.73
C SER A 14 -14.87 -9.94 3.15
N PHE A 15 -14.66 -8.88 3.93
CA PHE A 15 -14.75 -7.49 3.46
C PHE A 15 -13.47 -7.01 2.75
N LEU A 16 -12.33 -7.64 2.98
CA LEU A 16 -11.04 -7.37 2.32
C LEU A 16 -10.85 -8.32 1.14
N LYS A 17 -11.39 -7.95 -0.02
CA LYS A 17 -11.33 -8.79 -1.24
C LYS A 17 -10.36 -8.30 -2.31
N LYS A 18 -9.70 -7.18 -2.10
CA LYS A 18 -8.93 -6.50 -3.14
C LYS A 18 -7.66 -5.93 -2.57
N ASP A 19 -6.60 -6.08 -3.33
CA ASP A 19 -5.34 -5.43 -3.07
C ASP A 19 -5.51 -3.91 -2.99
N TYR A 20 -4.78 -3.30 -2.08
CA TYR A 20 -4.81 -1.87 -1.87
C TYR A 20 -3.44 -1.34 -1.48
N TRP A 21 -3.29 -0.03 -1.65
CA TRP A 21 -2.09 0.69 -1.26
C TRP A 21 -2.35 1.48 0.01
N ASP A 22 -1.37 1.52 0.90
CA ASP A 22 -1.39 2.35 2.11
C ASP A 22 -0.06 3.10 2.27
N VAL A 23 -0.04 4.10 3.16
CA VAL A 23 1.19 4.79 3.58
C VAL A 23 1.31 4.66 5.09
N VAL A 24 2.45 4.16 5.54
CA VAL A 24 2.75 3.98 6.96
C VAL A 24 3.89 4.90 7.35
N ASP A 25 3.75 5.58 8.48
CA ASP A 25 4.89 6.27 9.07
C ASP A 25 5.82 5.29 9.77
N THR A 26 7.06 5.27 9.30
CA THR A 26 8.12 4.41 9.83
C THR A 26 8.99 5.12 10.86
N GLU A 27 8.80 6.44 11.04
CA GLU A 27 9.45 7.20 12.10
C GLU A 27 8.77 7.00 13.47
N ASN A 28 7.57 6.41 13.46
CA ASN A 28 6.82 6.01 14.65
C ASN A 28 6.79 4.46 14.79
N PRO A 29 7.69 3.86 15.58
CA PRO A 29 7.77 2.39 15.69
C PRO A 29 6.51 1.74 16.24
N LEU A 30 5.77 2.41 17.12
CA LEU A 30 4.53 1.87 17.70
C LEU A 30 3.42 1.77 16.65
N GLU A 31 3.28 2.79 15.82
CA GLU A 31 2.32 2.81 14.73
C GLU A 31 2.63 1.74 13.67
N LEU A 32 3.91 1.61 13.31
CA LEU A 32 4.36 0.55 12.40
C LEU A 32 4.08 -0.85 12.96
N CYS A 33 4.38 -1.09 14.25
CA CYS A 33 4.09 -2.37 14.90
C CYS A 33 2.59 -2.67 14.88
N HIS A 34 1.73 -1.72 15.28
CA HIS A 34 0.28 -1.91 15.26
C HIS A 34 -0.26 -2.15 13.86
N PHE A 35 0.26 -1.47 12.85
CA PHE A 35 -0.10 -1.71 11.46
C PHE A 35 0.23 -3.14 11.04
N MET A 36 1.45 -3.62 11.32
CA MET A 36 1.87 -4.99 10.97
C MET A 36 1.08 -6.06 11.74
N GLU A 37 0.81 -5.85 13.04
CA GLU A 37 -0.04 -6.73 13.85
C GLU A 37 -1.46 -6.82 13.30
N ASN A 38 -2.02 -5.69 12.87
CA ASN A 38 -3.35 -5.64 12.26
C ASN A 38 -3.40 -6.42 10.94
N LEU A 39 -2.41 -6.24 10.05
CA LEU A 39 -2.33 -7.00 8.80
C LEU A 39 -2.18 -8.51 9.05
N SER A 40 -1.36 -8.89 10.04
CA SER A 40 -1.21 -10.29 10.46
C SER A 40 -2.52 -10.87 10.97
N THR A 41 -3.26 -10.12 11.80
CA THR A 41 -4.58 -10.50 12.34
C THR A 41 -5.62 -10.64 11.23
N MET A 42 -5.53 -9.82 10.18
CA MET A 42 -6.38 -9.88 9.00
C MET A 42 -5.88 -10.89 7.95
N CYS A 43 -4.85 -11.67 8.24
CA CYS A 43 -4.24 -12.64 7.32
C CYS A 43 -3.93 -12.03 5.95
N CYS A 44 -3.32 -10.84 5.91
CA CYS A 44 -2.92 -10.18 4.67
C CYS A 44 -1.42 -10.34 4.43
N GLU A 45 -1.05 -10.55 3.18
CA GLU A 45 0.32 -10.37 2.71
C GLU A 45 0.60 -8.88 2.46
N TYR A 46 1.87 -8.47 2.55
CA TYR A 46 2.25 -7.10 2.28
C TYR A 46 3.68 -6.96 1.76
N GLU A 47 3.90 -5.90 0.97
CA GLU A 47 5.22 -5.48 0.50
C GLU A 47 5.44 -3.98 0.75
N PHE A 48 6.63 -3.63 1.25
CA PHE A 48 7.02 -2.25 1.54
C PHE A 48 7.90 -1.68 0.43
N PHE A 49 7.64 -0.42 0.09
CA PHE A 49 8.38 0.35 -0.91
C PHE A 49 8.85 1.67 -0.30
N ASP A 50 10.09 2.05 -0.59
CA ASP A 50 10.70 3.28 -0.06
C ASP A 50 10.23 4.54 -0.82
N SER A 51 9.75 4.37 -2.06
CA SER A 51 9.19 5.47 -2.85
C SER A 51 8.01 5.06 -3.71
N PHE A 52 7.23 6.05 -4.14
CA PHE A 52 6.17 5.85 -5.14
C PHE A 52 6.72 5.33 -6.47
N GLN A 53 7.96 5.65 -6.81
CA GLN A 53 8.60 5.16 -8.03
C GLN A 53 8.90 3.66 -7.91
N ASP A 54 9.44 3.21 -6.78
CA ASP A 54 9.72 1.79 -6.53
C ASP A 54 8.43 0.95 -6.60
N ALA A 55 7.34 1.44 -6.03
CA ALA A 55 6.02 0.80 -6.11
C ALA A 55 5.50 0.70 -7.56
N LYS A 56 5.75 1.72 -8.39
CA LYS A 56 5.39 1.71 -9.82
C LYS A 56 6.24 0.73 -10.61
N ASP A 57 7.54 0.66 -10.32
CA ASP A 57 8.49 -0.23 -10.99
C ASP A 57 8.21 -1.70 -10.64
N TYR A 58 7.82 -1.98 -9.39
CA TYR A 58 7.32 -3.29 -8.99
C TYR A 58 6.13 -3.75 -9.85
N LEU A 59 5.12 -2.88 -10.06
CA LEU A 59 3.96 -3.20 -10.90
C LEU A 59 4.34 -3.51 -12.35
N CYS A 60 5.41 -2.90 -12.87
CA CYS A 60 5.95 -3.25 -14.18
C CYS A 60 6.49 -4.69 -14.21
N GLY A 61 7.22 -5.09 -13.15
CA GLY A 61 7.93 -6.36 -13.05
C GLY A 61 7.05 -7.58 -12.76
N ILE A 62 5.90 -7.42 -12.11
CA ILE A 62 5.05 -8.57 -11.76
C ILE A 62 4.33 -9.17 -12.97
N ASN A 63 4.09 -10.48 -12.92
CA ASN A 63 3.30 -11.18 -13.93
C ASN A 63 1.80 -11.09 -13.62
N SER A 64 1.18 -9.98 -14.00
CA SER A 64 -0.25 -9.73 -13.79
C SER A 64 -0.88 -9.07 -15.01
N THR A 65 -2.23 -9.05 -15.05
CA THR A 65 -2.95 -8.54 -16.22
C THR A 65 -2.70 -7.05 -16.42
N LYS A 66 -2.73 -6.59 -17.68
CA LYS A 66 -2.63 -5.15 -18.02
C LYS A 66 -3.65 -4.31 -17.27
N HIS A 67 -4.88 -4.82 -17.13
CA HIS A 67 -5.95 -4.14 -16.40
C HIS A 67 -5.61 -3.96 -14.92
N TYR A 68 -5.12 -5.02 -14.26
CA TYR A 68 -4.68 -4.95 -12.86
C TYR A 68 -3.58 -3.90 -12.69
N LYS A 69 -2.53 -3.93 -13.52
CA LYS A 69 -1.42 -2.97 -13.45
C LYS A 69 -1.90 -1.52 -13.60
N GLN A 70 -2.78 -1.25 -14.57
CA GLN A 70 -3.37 0.07 -14.78
C GLN A 70 -4.19 0.56 -13.57
N MET A 71 -5.01 -0.32 -12.99
CA MET A 71 -5.79 0.01 -11.81
C MET A 71 -4.89 0.34 -10.61
N MET A 72 -3.88 -0.49 -10.37
CA MET A 72 -2.97 -0.32 -9.23
C MET A 72 -2.08 0.92 -9.39
N TRP A 73 -1.64 1.24 -10.61
CA TRP A 73 -1.00 2.54 -10.90
C TRP A 73 -1.89 3.73 -10.59
N GLY A 74 -3.16 3.70 -11.03
CA GLY A 74 -4.09 4.80 -10.72
C GLY A 74 -4.30 4.99 -9.21
N LYS A 75 -4.32 3.90 -8.43
CA LYS A 75 -4.38 3.98 -6.97
C LYS A 75 -3.11 4.59 -6.36
N ILE A 76 -1.92 4.25 -6.88
CA ILE A 76 -0.65 4.87 -6.47
C ILE A 76 -0.67 6.38 -6.73
N ASP A 77 -1.12 6.81 -7.91
CA ASP A 77 -1.18 8.23 -8.26
C ASP A 77 -2.14 9.01 -7.35
N CYS A 78 -3.30 8.42 -7.04
CA CYS A 78 -4.23 8.97 -6.06
C CYS A 78 -3.61 9.11 -4.67
N LEU A 79 -2.87 8.08 -4.22
CA LEU A 79 -2.20 8.09 -2.92
C LEU A 79 -1.11 9.17 -2.85
N GLN A 80 -0.31 9.30 -3.90
CA GLN A 80 0.71 10.35 -4.01
C GLN A 80 0.09 11.75 -4.01
N SER A 81 -1.02 11.95 -4.71
CA SER A 81 -1.73 13.23 -4.70
C SER A 81 -2.23 13.58 -3.31
N ARG A 82 -2.81 12.61 -2.57
CA ARG A 82 -3.28 12.82 -1.20
C ARG A 82 -2.14 13.16 -0.26
N ALA A 83 -1.03 12.42 -0.32
CA ALA A 83 0.16 12.68 0.50
C ALA A 83 0.72 14.09 0.25
N LYS A 84 0.76 14.55 -1.01
CA LYS A 84 1.14 15.94 -1.35
C LYS A 84 0.17 16.97 -0.76
N THR A 85 -1.14 16.72 -0.81
CA THR A 85 -2.15 17.62 -0.22
C THR A 85 -2.00 17.72 1.29
N PHE A 86 -1.72 16.62 2.00
CA PHE A 86 -1.44 16.66 3.43
C PHE A 86 -0.16 17.46 3.74
N ASN A 87 0.92 17.27 2.99
CA ASN A 87 2.14 18.06 3.16
C ASN A 87 1.93 19.56 2.89
N TRP A 88 0.97 19.94 2.04
CA TRP A 88 0.60 21.34 1.81
C TRP A 88 -0.33 21.92 2.88
N ALA A 89 -1.19 21.09 3.50
CA ALA A 89 -2.10 21.54 4.55
C ALA A 89 -1.42 21.70 5.93
N VAL A 90 -0.20 21.17 6.07
CA VAL A 90 0.60 21.20 7.30
C VAL A 90 1.81 22.16 7.17
N ALA A 91 2.03 22.76 5.99
CA ALA A 91 3.10 23.73 5.71
C ALA A 91 2.66 25.18 5.93
#